data_AF-A0A517I0T4-F1
#
_entry.id   AF-A0A517I0T4-F1
#
_cell.length_a   1.000
_cell.length_b   1.000
_cell.length_c   1.000
_cell.angle_alpha   90.00
_cell.angle_beta   90.00
_cell.angle_gamma   90.00
#
_symmetry.space_group_name_H-M   'P 1'
#
loop_
_entity.id
_entity.type
_entity.pdbx_description
1 polymer ?
#
loop_
_entity_poly.entity_id
_entity_poly.type
_entity_poly.pdbx_seq_one_letter_code
_entity_poly.pdbx_strand_id
1 'polypeptide(L)'
;MSGKKMLLAGLSLATASMAILSGGAFAETTDSSKGKKLKKQQVINLLENNDKEDSYLYIALGKDDQDYEGAHNYLKNENFKRNFKVIGEELSNYQKDNPDATEEELNEFFIETAKKYSKEGSEKRIAKSDGEYELEDYDIPKLNEYEEVLFDDNPKKGYWSIAAGVEAYDYTDYLFGSTKWPGGKNDAFRHAYWNITMVMLVNDQWADDWATAHELGAADYSKNNPHVKMDLHNNDEGRYKAAQDGLDPNDHFTDARKSAHELYEGGKLKYLKNWDKYPRDWNKLDLTRFTGKSSDYENDPRY
;
A
#
# COMPACT_ATOMS: atom_id res chain seq x y z
N MET A 1 -10.94 18.16 46.92
CA MET A 1 -9.55 17.74 47.21
C MET A 1 -9.23 16.61 46.25
N SER A 2 -8.64 16.89 45.08
CA SER A 2 -7.23 17.24 44.86
C SER A 2 -6.32 16.02 44.76
N GLY A 3 -5.74 15.85 43.57
CA GLY A 3 -4.45 15.18 43.34
C GLY A 3 -4.57 13.74 42.84
N LYS A 4 -3.88 13.29 41.80
CA LYS A 4 -2.91 13.90 40.88
C LYS A 4 -2.95 13.03 39.61
N LYS A 5 -3.16 13.64 38.43
CA LYS A 5 -2.67 13.07 37.17
C LYS A 5 -1.17 13.31 37.14
N MET A 6 -0.38 12.25 36.98
CA MET A 6 1.06 12.36 36.72
C MET A 6 1.33 11.75 35.35
N LEU A 7 1.89 12.59 34.49
CA LEU A 7 2.43 12.26 33.16
C LEU A 7 3.37 11.05 33.23
N LEU A 8 3.31 10.21 32.20
CA LEU A 8 4.53 9.76 31.55
C LEU A 8 4.40 9.95 30.04
N ALA A 9 5.19 10.90 29.55
CA ALA A 9 5.61 10.96 28.16
C ALA A 9 6.41 9.70 27.84
N GLY A 10 6.06 9.03 26.75
CA GLY A 10 6.81 7.93 26.19
C GLY A 10 6.93 8.13 24.68
N LEU A 11 7.89 8.96 24.28
CA LEU A 11 8.48 8.86 22.95
C LEU A 11 9.02 7.42 22.81
N SER A 12 8.60 6.70 21.77
CA SER A 12 9.48 5.67 21.20
C SER A 12 9.49 5.81 19.68
N LEU A 13 10.47 6.58 19.20
CA LEU A 13 11.12 6.22 17.94
C LEU A 13 11.64 4.80 18.11
N ALA A 14 11.20 3.89 17.24
CA ALA A 14 11.87 2.61 17.05
C ALA A 14 12.48 2.55 15.65
N THR A 15 13.52 3.36 15.44
CA THR A 15 14.58 3.00 14.51
C THR A 15 15.45 1.94 15.22
N ALA A 16 15.36 0.68 14.79
CA ALA A 16 16.24 -0.37 15.28
C ALA A 16 16.88 -1.10 14.10
N SER A 17 18.11 -0.69 13.83
CA SER A 17 19.07 -1.31 12.91
C SER A 17 20.19 -1.90 13.79
N MET A 18 20.45 -3.22 13.74
CA MET A 18 21.72 -3.92 14.10
C MET A 18 21.40 -5.43 14.18
N ALA A 19 22.04 -6.38 13.50
CA ALA A 19 23.46 -6.71 13.31
C ALA A 19 24.19 -7.32 14.52
N ILE A 20 24.71 -8.56 14.35
CA ILE A 20 25.98 -9.18 14.82
C ILE A 20 25.86 -10.66 15.31
N LEU A 21 26.28 -11.59 14.43
CA LEU A 21 27.29 -12.68 14.48
C LEU A 21 27.57 -13.62 15.69
N SER A 22 27.73 -14.93 15.40
CA SER A 22 29.01 -15.71 15.32
C SER A 22 28.72 -17.23 15.20
N GLY A 23 29.48 -18.12 14.54
CA GLY A 23 30.71 -18.05 13.75
C GLY A 23 31.06 -19.45 13.16
N GLY A 24 31.74 -19.45 12.00
CA GLY A 24 32.32 -20.63 11.33
C GLY A 24 33.02 -20.19 10.05
N ALA A 25 34.34 -20.08 10.09
CA ALA A 25 35.24 -19.50 9.08
C ALA A 25 35.05 -20.10 7.67
N PHE A 26 35.10 -19.39 6.53
CA PHE A 26 35.74 -18.12 6.14
C PHE A 26 35.68 -17.01 7.20
N ALA A 27 36.80 -16.77 7.88
CA ALA A 27 36.88 -15.75 8.90
C ALA A 27 37.09 -14.38 8.25
N GLU A 28 36.00 -13.79 7.75
CA GLU A 28 35.69 -12.39 8.03
C GLU A 28 34.17 -12.27 8.14
N THR A 29 33.74 -12.26 9.39
CA THR A 29 32.37 -12.25 9.87
C THR A 29 31.78 -10.84 9.78
N THR A 30 30.59 -10.68 9.16
CA THR A 30 29.47 -9.74 9.43
C THR A 30 28.48 -9.92 8.27
N ASP A 31 27.18 -10.22 8.38
CA ASP A 31 26.21 -10.14 9.45
C ASP A 31 24.89 -10.78 8.94
N SER A 32 24.25 -11.65 9.72
CA SER A 32 22.91 -12.18 9.45
C SER A 32 21.85 -11.20 9.97
N SER A 33 20.78 -10.97 9.20
CA SER A 33 19.52 -10.28 9.55
C SER A 33 19.28 -8.82 9.12
N LYS A 34 19.90 -8.37 8.03
CA LYS A 34 19.31 -7.29 7.23
C LYS A 34 19.28 -7.69 5.78
N GLY A 35 18.08 -7.93 5.24
CA GLY A 35 17.91 -7.89 3.80
C GLY A 35 18.42 -6.53 3.31
N LYS A 36 19.21 -6.53 2.25
CA LYS A 36 19.50 -5.31 1.52
C LYS A 36 18.37 -5.14 0.52
N LYS A 37 17.69 -3.99 0.58
CA LYS A 37 16.84 -3.51 -0.51
C LYS A 37 17.57 -3.69 -1.83
N LEU A 38 16.85 -4.15 -2.86
CA LEU A 38 17.43 -4.25 -4.19
C LEU A 38 17.91 -2.87 -4.65
N LYS A 39 18.96 -2.82 -5.45
CA LYS A 39 19.38 -1.60 -6.14
C LYS A 39 18.59 -1.45 -7.45
N LYS A 40 18.43 -0.21 -7.93
CA LYS A 40 17.81 0.13 -9.23
C LYS A 40 18.14 -0.86 -10.36
N GLN A 41 19.43 -1.10 -10.65
CA GLN A 41 19.83 -2.02 -11.72
C GLN A 41 19.41 -3.48 -11.47
N GLN A 42 19.39 -3.93 -10.21
CA GLN A 42 18.92 -5.28 -9.88
C GLN A 42 17.42 -5.42 -10.10
N VAL A 43 16.65 -4.35 -9.85
CA VAL A 43 15.21 -4.32 -10.15
C VAL A 43 14.97 -4.32 -11.66
N ILE A 44 15.67 -3.47 -12.43
CA ILE A 44 15.58 -3.46 -13.89
C ILE A 44 15.85 -4.87 -14.46
N ASN A 45 16.98 -5.48 -14.09
CA ASN A 45 17.30 -6.83 -14.54
C ASN A 45 16.24 -7.86 -14.10
N LEU A 46 15.65 -7.70 -12.92
CA LEU A 46 14.60 -8.60 -12.45
C LEU A 46 13.35 -8.46 -13.31
N LEU A 47 12.95 -7.24 -13.68
CA LEU A 47 11.80 -6.99 -14.54
C LEU A 47 12.02 -7.57 -15.94
N GLU A 48 13.20 -7.37 -16.54
CA GLU A 48 13.58 -7.98 -17.84
C GLU A 48 13.50 -9.50 -17.80
N ASN A 49 14.05 -10.12 -16.74
CA ASN A 49 14.01 -11.58 -16.59
C ASN A 49 12.60 -12.14 -16.34
N ASN A 50 11.60 -11.29 -16.10
CA ASN A 50 10.20 -11.70 -15.97
C ASN A 50 9.34 -11.12 -17.12
N ASP A 51 9.95 -10.74 -18.25
CA ASP A 51 9.28 -10.20 -19.44
C ASP A 51 8.37 -8.98 -19.14
N LYS A 52 8.85 -8.04 -18.31
CA LYS A 52 8.12 -6.83 -17.87
C LYS A 52 8.70 -5.52 -18.41
N GLU A 53 9.31 -5.53 -19.60
CA GLU A 53 9.92 -4.34 -20.21
C GLU A 53 8.89 -3.28 -20.64
N ASP A 54 7.61 -3.62 -20.74
CA ASP A 54 6.50 -2.70 -21.01
C ASP A 54 5.80 -2.21 -19.73
N SER A 55 6.23 -2.67 -18.55
CA SER A 55 5.66 -2.23 -17.27
C SER A 55 5.94 -0.75 -16.98
N TYR A 56 5.03 -0.10 -16.25
CA TYR A 56 5.21 1.28 -15.81
C TYR A 56 6.50 1.44 -15.00
N LEU A 57 6.81 0.46 -14.13
CA LEU A 57 8.00 0.51 -13.29
C LEU A 57 9.28 0.38 -14.11
N TYR A 58 9.32 -0.51 -15.10
CA TYR A 58 10.50 -0.65 -15.96
C TYR A 58 10.73 0.64 -16.76
N ILE A 59 9.69 1.16 -17.41
CA ILE A 59 9.75 2.38 -18.21
C ILE A 59 10.22 3.56 -17.36
N ALA A 60 9.59 3.77 -16.19
CA ALA A 60 9.96 4.87 -15.29
C ALA A 60 11.40 4.73 -14.78
N LEU A 61 11.85 3.54 -14.38
CA LEU A 61 13.24 3.33 -13.98
C LEU A 61 14.24 3.54 -15.13
N GLY A 62 13.82 3.37 -16.38
CA GLY A 62 14.63 3.60 -17.56
C GLY A 62 14.82 5.07 -17.94
N LYS A 63 14.02 5.99 -17.38
CA LYS A 63 14.14 7.43 -17.63
C LYS A 63 15.33 8.03 -16.88
N ASP A 64 15.91 9.08 -17.48
CA ASP A 64 16.90 9.94 -16.83
C ASP A 64 16.23 10.81 -15.77
N ASP A 65 15.10 11.43 -16.14
CA ASP A 65 14.25 12.26 -15.27
C ASP A 65 12.77 11.86 -15.44
N GLN A 66 12.00 12.02 -14.37
CA GLN A 66 10.57 11.72 -14.32
C GLN A 66 9.75 12.91 -14.82
N ASP A 67 8.63 12.65 -15.47
CA ASP A 67 7.78 13.68 -16.09
C ASP A 67 7.29 14.71 -15.05
N TYR A 68 7.10 14.29 -13.80
CA TYR A 68 6.74 15.13 -12.66
C TYR A 68 7.70 14.92 -11.48
N GLU A 69 9.00 14.98 -11.74
CA GLU A 69 10.04 14.78 -10.73
C GLU A 69 9.77 15.54 -9.41
N GLY A 70 9.80 14.80 -8.29
CA GLY A 70 9.59 15.34 -6.97
C GLY A 70 8.12 15.54 -6.57
N ALA A 71 7.14 15.16 -7.40
CA ALA A 71 5.72 15.23 -7.07
C ALA A 71 5.38 14.45 -5.78
N HIS A 72 6.05 13.33 -5.51
CA HIS A 72 5.88 12.56 -4.27
C HIS A 72 6.16 13.39 -3.00
N ASN A 73 6.88 14.52 -3.09
CA ASN A 73 7.13 15.38 -1.93
C ASN A 73 5.87 16.07 -1.41
N TYR A 74 4.80 16.17 -2.21
CA TYR A 74 3.50 16.63 -1.70
C TYR A 74 2.98 15.74 -0.58
N LEU A 75 3.26 14.43 -0.62
CA LEU A 75 2.87 13.48 0.43
C LEU A 75 3.55 13.77 1.77
N LYS A 76 4.67 14.52 1.77
CA LYS A 76 5.40 14.94 2.97
C LYS A 76 4.86 16.27 3.55
N ASN A 77 3.97 16.96 2.82
CA ASN A 77 3.39 18.24 3.24
C ASN A 77 2.13 18.02 4.10
N GLU A 78 2.12 18.55 5.32
CA GLU A 78 1.00 18.37 6.25
C GLU A 78 -0.32 19.01 5.80
N ASN A 79 -0.27 20.12 5.03
CA ASN A 79 -1.49 20.69 4.45
C ASN A 79 -2.04 19.80 3.35
N PHE A 80 -1.18 19.20 2.52
CA PHE A 80 -1.61 18.22 1.53
C PHE A 80 -2.31 17.04 2.21
N LYS A 81 -1.69 16.44 3.25
CA LYS A 81 -2.28 15.30 3.98
C LYS A 81 -3.66 15.62 4.54
N ARG A 82 -3.82 16.79 5.16
CA ARG A 82 -5.11 17.26 5.71
C ARG A 82 -6.18 17.49 4.65
N ASN A 83 -5.77 17.81 3.43
CA ASN A 83 -6.68 18.04 2.31
C ASN A 83 -6.77 16.84 1.36
N PHE A 84 -6.21 15.68 1.72
CA PHE A 84 -6.12 14.50 0.84
C PHE A 84 -7.49 14.17 0.23
N LYS A 85 -8.53 14.01 1.07
CA LYS A 85 -9.90 13.74 0.59
C LYS A 85 -10.42 14.80 -0.40
N VAL A 86 -10.21 16.08 -0.12
CA VAL A 86 -10.67 17.19 -0.99
C VAL A 86 -9.95 17.19 -2.33
N ILE A 87 -8.66 16.88 -2.33
CA ILE A 87 -7.87 16.74 -3.57
C ILE A 87 -8.46 15.61 -4.42
N GLY A 88 -8.79 14.48 -3.82
CA GLY A 88 -9.46 13.37 -4.51
C GLY A 88 -10.84 13.75 -5.06
N GLU A 89 -11.64 14.51 -4.30
CA GLU A 89 -12.94 14.99 -4.77
C GLU A 89 -12.82 15.94 -5.98
N GLU A 90 -11.90 16.91 -5.94
CA GLU A 90 -11.67 17.80 -7.09
C GLU A 90 -11.16 17.03 -8.30
N LEU A 91 -10.25 16.07 -8.11
CA LEU A 91 -9.73 15.22 -9.18
C LEU A 91 -10.82 14.34 -9.81
N SER A 92 -11.65 13.68 -8.99
CA SER A 92 -12.77 12.88 -9.48
C SER A 92 -13.80 13.71 -10.23
N ASN A 93 -14.12 14.91 -9.74
CA ASN A 93 -15.05 15.81 -10.43
C ASN A 93 -14.47 16.27 -11.77
N TYR A 94 -13.18 16.63 -11.81
CA TYR A 94 -12.52 17.00 -13.06
C TYR A 94 -12.53 15.85 -14.08
N GLN A 95 -12.26 14.61 -13.67
CA GLN A 95 -12.36 13.44 -14.54
C GLN A 95 -13.77 13.22 -15.09
N LYS A 96 -14.81 13.43 -14.27
CA LYS A 96 -16.22 13.30 -14.69
C LYS A 96 -16.63 14.40 -15.66
N ASP A 97 -16.18 15.62 -15.41
CA ASP A 97 -16.51 16.78 -16.24
C ASP A 97 -15.69 16.81 -17.55
N ASN A 98 -14.58 16.07 -17.61
CA ASN A 98 -13.68 15.99 -18.76
C ASN A 98 -13.37 14.53 -19.12
N PRO A 99 -14.36 13.76 -19.63
CA PRO A 99 -14.20 12.33 -19.90
C PRO A 99 -13.15 12.01 -20.98
N ASP A 100 -12.85 12.98 -21.86
CA ASP A 100 -11.85 12.86 -22.92
C ASP A 100 -10.46 13.38 -22.52
N ALA A 101 -10.28 13.81 -21.26
CA ALA A 101 -9.00 14.31 -20.76
C ALA A 101 -7.91 13.23 -20.87
N THR A 102 -6.78 13.62 -21.44
CA THR A 102 -5.59 12.78 -21.53
C THR A 102 -5.00 12.50 -20.15
N GLU A 103 -4.16 11.46 -20.07
CA GLU A 103 -3.46 11.15 -18.82
C GLU A 103 -2.55 12.30 -18.36
N GLU A 104 -1.93 13.00 -19.30
CA GLU A 104 -1.12 14.20 -19.05
C GLU A 104 -1.96 15.33 -18.44
N GLU A 105 -3.10 15.68 -19.05
CA GLU A 105 -4.01 16.71 -18.51
C GLU A 105 -4.51 16.37 -17.11
N LEU A 106 -4.78 15.09 -16.84
CA LEU A 106 -5.19 14.63 -15.50
C LEU A 106 -4.06 14.70 -14.48
N ASN A 107 -2.83 14.37 -14.86
CA ASN A 107 -1.66 14.52 -14.01
C ASN A 107 -1.37 16.00 -13.74
N GLU A 108 -1.43 16.86 -14.75
CA GLU A 108 -1.29 18.32 -14.59
C GLU A 108 -2.35 18.90 -13.66
N PHE A 109 -3.61 18.49 -13.84
CA PHE A 109 -4.69 18.90 -12.94
C PHE A 109 -4.43 18.45 -11.50
N PHE A 110 -3.98 17.21 -11.29
CA PHE A 110 -3.58 16.73 -9.96
C PHE A 110 -2.46 17.60 -9.38
N ILE A 111 -1.41 17.91 -10.14
CA ILE A 111 -0.28 18.71 -9.68
C ILE A 111 -0.73 20.12 -9.28
N GLU A 112 -1.58 20.78 -10.08
CA GLU A 112 -2.10 22.11 -9.73
C GLU A 112 -2.99 22.06 -8.48
N THR A 113 -3.79 21.01 -8.34
CA THR A 113 -4.61 20.77 -7.14
C THR A 113 -3.75 20.52 -5.91
N ALA A 114 -2.71 19.68 -6.02
CA ALA A 114 -1.75 19.40 -4.96
C ALA A 114 -1.01 20.68 -4.53
N LYS A 115 -0.55 21.51 -5.49
CA LYS A 115 0.05 22.83 -5.24
C LYS A 115 -0.91 23.75 -4.49
N LYS A 116 -2.17 23.83 -4.92
CA LYS A 116 -3.21 24.65 -4.29
C LYS A 116 -3.41 24.27 -2.81
N TYR A 117 -3.53 22.98 -2.53
CA TYR A 117 -3.83 22.47 -1.18
C TYR A 117 -2.62 22.26 -0.27
N SER A 118 -1.41 22.43 -0.80
CA SER A 118 -0.17 22.41 -0.01
C SER A 118 0.20 23.78 0.59
N LYS A 119 -0.41 24.87 0.11
CA LYS A 119 -0.13 26.25 0.56
C LYS A 119 -0.72 26.51 1.95
N GLU A 120 -0.01 27.29 2.77
CA GLU A 120 -0.52 27.77 4.05
C GLU A 120 -1.79 28.62 3.86
N GLY A 121 -2.81 28.41 4.71
CA GLY A 121 -4.07 29.16 4.66
C GLY A 121 -5.05 28.74 3.57
N SER A 122 -4.83 27.61 2.88
CA SER A 122 -5.83 27.02 1.98
C SER A 122 -7.16 26.81 2.72
N GLU A 123 -8.28 27.24 2.14
CA GLU A 123 -9.62 27.07 2.74
C GLU A 123 -9.82 25.62 3.17
N LYS A 124 -10.08 25.42 4.47
CA LYS A 124 -10.48 24.12 5.00
C LYS A 124 -11.84 23.77 4.40
N ARG A 125 -11.86 22.90 3.40
CA ARG A 125 -13.10 22.24 2.98
C ARG A 125 -13.16 20.92 3.71
N ILE A 126 -14.03 20.84 4.71
CA ILE A 126 -14.46 19.54 5.22
C ILE A 126 -15.37 18.97 4.14
N ALA A 127 -14.95 17.88 3.49
CA ALA A 127 -15.80 17.12 2.60
C ALA A 127 -17.12 16.80 3.32
N LYS A 128 -18.27 17.09 2.68
CA LYS A 128 -19.59 16.79 3.28
C LYS A 128 -19.70 15.28 3.46
N SER A 129 -19.97 14.85 4.70
CA SER A 129 -20.19 13.45 5.02
C SER A 129 -21.61 13.05 4.64
N ASP A 130 -21.75 12.11 3.70
CA ASP A 130 -22.99 11.34 3.54
C ASP A 130 -22.91 9.98 4.28
N GLY A 131 -21.95 9.80 5.18
CA GLY A 131 -21.84 8.61 6.04
C GLY A 131 -20.91 8.83 7.23
N GLU A 132 -21.34 8.32 8.40
CA GLU A 132 -20.72 8.45 9.72
C GLU A 132 -19.29 7.88 9.80
N TYR A 133 -18.26 8.59 9.33
CA TYR A 133 -16.90 8.54 9.88
C TYR A 133 -16.18 9.85 9.53
N GLU A 134 -15.90 10.67 10.56
CA GLU A 134 -14.91 11.74 10.43
C GLU A 134 -13.53 11.10 10.43
N LEU A 135 -12.96 10.88 9.24
CA LEU A 135 -11.55 10.51 9.08
C LEU A 135 -10.70 11.79 9.22
N GLU A 136 -10.48 12.21 10.46
CA GLU A 136 -9.42 13.17 10.78
C GLU A 136 -8.09 12.40 10.77
N ASP A 137 -7.13 12.88 9.95
CA ASP A 137 -5.77 12.35 9.78
C ASP A 137 -5.63 11.05 8.94
N TYR A 138 -5.50 11.21 7.63
CA TYR A 138 -4.95 10.17 6.75
C TYR A 138 -3.48 9.92 7.15
N ASP A 139 -3.14 8.74 7.67
CA ASP A 139 -1.74 8.30 7.79
C ASP A 139 -1.24 7.91 6.39
N ILE A 140 -0.88 8.92 5.59
CA ILE A 140 -0.36 8.71 4.24
C ILE A 140 0.97 7.93 4.37
N PRO A 141 1.06 6.71 3.81
CA PRO A 141 2.24 5.89 3.92
C PRO A 141 3.43 6.59 3.27
N LYS A 142 4.59 6.43 3.89
CA LYS A 142 5.85 6.83 3.26
C LYS A 142 6.14 5.87 2.11
N LEU A 143 6.25 6.41 0.91
CA LEU A 143 6.66 5.66 -0.28
C LEU A 143 8.11 5.19 -0.17
N ASN A 144 8.39 4.03 -0.74
CA ASN A 144 9.74 3.58 -1.01
C ASN A 144 10.23 4.12 -2.37
N GLU A 145 11.54 4.10 -2.64
CA GLU A 145 12.11 4.68 -3.87
C GLU A 145 11.48 4.20 -5.20
N TYR A 146 10.93 2.99 -5.27
CA TYR A 146 10.28 2.48 -6.48
C TYR A 146 8.86 3.01 -6.63
N GLU A 147 8.13 3.14 -5.52
CA GLU A 147 6.84 3.83 -5.49
C GLU A 147 7.01 5.34 -5.74
N GLU A 148 8.08 5.96 -5.23
CA GLU A 148 8.41 7.38 -5.51
C GLU A 148 8.66 7.58 -7.02
N VAL A 149 9.41 6.69 -7.68
CA VAL A 149 9.62 6.74 -9.13
C VAL A 149 8.30 6.63 -9.91
N LEU A 150 7.43 5.69 -9.54
CA LEU A 150 6.11 5.57 -10.18
C LEU A 150 5.23 6.80 -9.92
N PHE A 151 5.25 7.33 -8.70
CA PHE A 151 4.47 8.51 -8.34
C PHE A 151 4.94 9.74 -9.13
N ASP A 152 6.25 9.95 -9.25
CA ASP A 152 6.81 11.07 -10.00
C ASP A 152 6.61 10.93 -11.51
N ASP A 153 6.45 9.71 -12.01
CA ASP A 153 6.10 9.47 -13.41
C ASP A 153 4.61 9.69 -13.69
N ASN A 154 3.75 9.29 -12.76
CA ASN A 154 2.30 9.25 -12.92
C ASN A 154 1.57 9.66 -11.63
N PRO A 155 1.59 10.93 -11.24
CA PRO A 155 1.20 11.38 -9.91
C PRO A 155 -0.30 11.20 -9.62
N LYS A 156 -1.19 11.29 -10.63
CA LYS A 156 -2.62 10.96 -10.46
C LYS A 156 -2.81 9.48 -10.09
N LYS A 157 -2.15 8.58 -10.80
CA LYS A 157 -2.26 7.14 -10.53
C LYS A 157 -1.62 6.79 -9.18
N GLY A 158 -0.48 7.41 -8.85
CA GLY A 158 0.15 7.29 -7.54
C GLY A 158 -0.76 7.77 -6.40
N TYR A 159 -1.45 8.90 -6.58
CA TYR A 159 -2.44 9.39 -5.62
C TYR A 159 -3.57 8.38 -5.39
N TRP A 160 -4.17 7.84 -6.46
CA TRP A 160 -5.23 6.84 -6.34
C TRP A 160 -4.75 5.52 -5.73
N SER A 161 -3.48 5.16 -5.92
CA SER A 161 -2.89 3.97 -5.29
C SER A 161 -2.75 4.12 -3.78
N ILE A 162 -2.41 5.33 -3.33
CA ILE A 162 -2.39 5.69 -1.91
C ILE A 162 -3.80 5.71 -1.35
N ALA A 163 -4.76 6.31 -2.07
CA ALA A 163 -6.16 6.34 -1.64
C ALA A 163 -6.75 4.93 -1.47
N ALA A 164 -6.44 4.03 -2.41
CA ALA A 164 -6.77 2.61 -2.30
C ALA A 164 -6.13 1.96 -1.06
N GLY A 165 -4.87 2.29 -0.78
CA GLY A 165 -4.14 1.75 0.38
C GLY A 165 -4.72 2.21 1.71
N VAL A 166 -5.13 3.48 1.82
CA VAL A 166 -5.76 4.02 3.02
C VAL A 166 -7.13 3.39 3.24
N GLU A 167 -7.97 3.34 2.21
CA GLU A 167 -9.27 2.68 2.30
C GLU A 167 -9.12 1.20 2.70
N ALA A 168 -8.15 0.48 2.13
CA ALA A 168 -7.91 -0.90 2.49
C ALA A 168 -7.43 -1.06 3.93
N TYR A 169 -6.58 -0.15 4.40
CA TYR A 169 -6.11 -0.12 5.79
C TYR A 169 -7.27 0.11 6.76
N ASP A 170 -8.04 1.18 6.56
CA ASP A 170 -9.12 1.59 7.46
C ASP A 170 -10.23 0.53 7.53
N TYR A 171 -10.61 -0.03 6.38
CA TYR A 171 -11.62 -1.08 6.36
C TYR A 171 -11.13 -2.38 6.99
N THR A 172 -9.84 -2.72 6.82
CA THR A 172 -9.24 -3.86 7.51
C THR A 172 -9.21 -3.63 9.02
N ASP A 173 -8.86 -2.43 9.48
CA ASP A 173 -8.86 -2.10 10.91
C ASP A 173 -10.28 -2.17 11.48
N TYR A 174 -11.28 -1.68 10.76
CA TYR A 174 -12.69 -1.81 11.14
C TYR A 174 -13.13 -3.28 11.29
N LEU A 175 -12.76 -4.14 10.33
CA LEU A 175 -13.17 -5.55 10.33
C LEU A 175 -12.40 -6.42 11.33
N PHE A 176 -11.08 -6.22 11.43
CA PHE A 176 -10.15 -7.08 12.17
C PHE A 176 -9.60 -6.43 13.46
N GLY A 177 -10.00 -5.20 13.77
CA GLY A 177 -9.62 -4.46 14.98
C GLY A 177 -8.14 -4.09 15.06
N SER A 178 -7.37 -4.46 14.02
CA SER A 178 -5.95 -4.17 13.91
C SER A 178 -5.41 -4.51 12.52
N THR A 179 -4.52 -3.66 12.03
CA THR A 179 -3.66 -3.91 10.84
C THR A 179 -2.23 -4.32 11.20
N LYS A 180 -1.88 -4.40 12.49
CA LYS A 180 -0.49 -4.50 12.99
C LYS A 180 0.23 -5.84 12.77
N TRP A 181 -0.34 -6.74 11.98
CA TRP A 181 0.08 -8.15 11.92
C TRP A 181 0.52 -8.51 10.50
N PRO A 182 1.73 -8.10 10.09
CA PRO A 182 2.30 -8.49 8.80
C PRO A 182 2.18 -10.00 8.58
N GLY A 183 1.75 -10.48 7.43
CA GLY A 183 1.58 -11.92 7.20
C GLY A 183 0.35 -12.57 7.87
N GLY A 184 -0.39 -11.83 8.70
CA GLY A 184 -1.62 -12.32 9.35
C GLY A 184 -2.81 -12.41 8.38
N LYS A 185 -3.93 -12.91 8.90
CA LYS A 185 -5.17 -13.00 8.10
C LYS A 185 -5.71 -11.64 7.65
N ASN A 186 -5.61 -10.65 8.54
CA ASN A 186 -5.95 -9.25 8.27
C ASN A 186 -5.05 -8.65 7.18
N ASP A 187 -3.77 -8.98 7.19
CA ASP A 187 -2.79 -8.56 6.18
C ASP A 187 -3.16 -9.11 4.80
N ALA A 188 -3.47 -10.40 4.74
CA ALA A 188 -3.90 -11.06 3.52
C ALA A 188 -5.16 -10.42 2.91
N PHE A 189 -6.16 -10.13 3.75
CA PHE A 189 -7.36 -9.39 3.35
C PHE A 189 -7.01 -7.99 2.84
N ARG A 190 -6.17 -7.24 3.57
CA ARG A 190 -5.75 -5.88 3.20
C ARG A 190 -5.07 -5.84 1.84
N HIS A 191 -4.14 -6.75 1.57
CA HIS A 191 -3.41 -6.83 0.30
C HIS A 191 -4.34 -7.10 -0.90
N ALA A 192 -5.27 -8.03 -0.73
CA ALA A 192 -6.28 -8.33 -1.73
C ALA A 192 -7.22 -7.14 -1.97
N TYR A 193 -7.75 -6.54 -0.88
CA TYR A 193 -8.66 -5.41 -0.99
C TYR A 193 -7.99 -4.16 -1.58
N TRP A 194 -6.73 -3.91 -1.22
CA TRP A 194 -5.93 -2.85 -1.82
C TRP A 194 -5.81 -3.01 -3.33
N ASN A 195 -5.46 -4.21 -3.80
CA ASN A 195 -5.35 -4.48 -5.23
C ASN A 195 -6.70 -4.39 -5.96
N ILE A 196 -7.78 -4.91 -5.37
CA ILE A 196 -9.14 -4.74 -5.92
C ILE A 196 -9.44 -3.25 -6.14
N THR A 197 -9.15 -2.43 -5.14
CA THR A 197 -9.44 -1.00 -5.15
C THR A 197 -8.53 -0.24 -6.12
N MET A 198 -7.26 -0.63 -6.26
CA MET A 198 -6.37 -0.06 -7.28
C MET A 198 -6.84 -0.36 -8.71
N VAL A 199 -7.33 -1.57 -8.97
CA VAL A 199 -7.91 -1.91 -10.29
C VAL A 199 -9.14 -1.04 -10.57
N MET A 200 -10.05 -0.93 -9.60
CA MET A 200 -11.24 -0.11 -9.71
C MET A 200 -10.89 1.36 -9.98
N LEU A 201 -9.94 1.95 -9.25
CA LEU A 201 -9.63 3.39 -9.37
C LEU A 201 -8.68 3.73 -10.54
N VAL A 202 -7.87 2.78 -11.00
CA VAL A 202 -6.82 3.02 -11.99
C VAL A 202 -6.89 2.03 -13.15
N ASN A 203 -6.37 0.81 -12.96
CA ASN A 203 -6.46 -0.36 -13.84
C ASN A 203 -5.57 -1.50 -13.32
N ASP A 204 -5.72 -2.68 -13.91
CA ASP A 204 -4.97 -3.90 -13.60
C ASP A 204 -3.45 -3.76 -13.75
N GLN A 205 -2.98 -3.28 -14.91
CA GLN A 205 -1.54 -3.15 -15.19
C GLN A 205 -0.84 -2.24 -14.17
N TRP A 206 -1.45 -1.09 -13.85
CA TRP A 206 -0.90 -0.19 -12.85
C TRP A 206 -0.93 -0.80 -11.45
N ALA A 207 -2.01 -1.48 -11.06
CA ALA A 207 -2.11 -2.14 -9.76
C ALA A 207 -1.01 -3.19 -9.57
N ASP A 208 -0.71 -3.98 -10.61
CA ASP A 208 0.39 -4.96 -10.59
C ASP A 208 1.76 -4.30 -10.44
N ASP A 209 2.02 -3.23 -11.18
CA ASP A 209 3.31 -2.52 -11.14
C ASP A 209 3.52 -1.76 -9.84
N TRP A 210 2.48 -1.12 -9.30
CA TRP A 210 2.53 -0.44 -8.01
C TRP A 210 2.73 -1.43 -6.86
N ALA A 211 1.96 -2.53 -6.83
CA ALA A 211 2.14 -3.58 -5.84
C ALA A 211 3.53 -4.24 -5.97
N THR A 212 4.03 -4.45 -7.18
CA THR A 212 5.39 -4.96 -7.41
C THR A 212 6.45 -3.99 -6.87
N ALA A 213 6.31 -2.68 -7.12
CA ALA A 213 7.19 -1.65 -6.56
C ALA A 213 7.16 -1.63 -5.02
N HIS A 214 6.00 -1.84 -4.42
CA HIS A 214 5.83 -1.98 -2.97
C HIS A 214 6.67 -3.15 -2.42
N GLU A 215 6.49 -4.35 -2.99
CA GLU A 215 7.20 -5.56 -2.53
C GLU A 215 8.72 -5.45 -2.74
N LEU A 216 9.17 -4.98 -3.91
CA LEU A 216 10.59 -4.81 -4.22
C LEU A 216 11.28 -3.77 -3.32
N GLY A 217 10.49 -2.81 -2.82
CA GLY A 217 10.94 -1.77 -1.91
C GLY A 217 11.17 -2.23 -0.48
N ALA A 218 10.63 -3.39 -0.11
CA ALA A 218 10.76 -3.95 1.23
C ALA A 218 12.22 -4.33 1.53
N ALA A 219 12.67 -3.99 2.74
CA ALA A 219 14.06 -4.24 3.14
C ALA A 219 14.41 -5.74 3.13
N ASP A 220 13.46 -6.61 3.42
CA ASP A 220 13.59 -8.06 3.47
C ASP A 220 13.01 -8.76 2.23
N TYR A 221 12.90 -8.05 1.10
CA TYR A 221 12.51 -8.66 -0.16
C TYR A 221 13.41 -9.84 -0.49
N SER A 222 12.78 -10.99 -0.69
CA SER A 222 13.39 -12.18 -1.25
C SER A 222 12.27 -12.99 -1.90
N LYS A 223 12.49 -13.44 -3.15
CA LYS A 223 11.54 -14.33 -3.85
C LYS A 223 11.27 -15.62 -3.06
N ASN A 224 12.13 -15.99 -2.11
CA ASN A 224 11.96 -17.15 -1.24
C ASN A 224 11.30 -16.83 0.10
N ASN A 225 11.10 -15.56 0.45
CA ASN A 225 10.42 -15.15 1.68
C ASN A 225 8.92 -15.52 1.59
N PRO A 226 8.38 -16.35 2.50
CA PRO A 226 6.97 -16.71 2.51
C PRO A 226 6.03 -15.50 2.66
N HIS A 227 6.46 -14.41 3.29
CA HIS A 227 5.69 -13.16 3.37
C HIS A 227 5.50 -12.54 1.99
N VAL A 228 6.60 -12.29 1.28
CA VAL A 228 6.56 -11.78 -0.11
C VAL A 228 5.72 -12.70 -1.01
N LYS A 229 5.82 -14.03 -0.84
CA LYS A 229 4.96 -14.97 -1.60
C LYS A 229 3.48 -14.86 -1.24
N MET A 230 3.16 -14.57 0.01
CA MET A 230 1.80 -14.32 0.48
C MET A 230 1.26 -13.02 -0.14
N ASP A 231 2.02 -11.94 -0.03
CA ASP A 231 1.64 -10.62 -0.53
C ASP A 231 1.43 -10.66 -2.04
N LEU A 232 2.40 -11.17 -2.81
CA LEU A 232 2.28 -11.32 -4.26
C LEU A 232 1.08 -12.17 -4.66
N HIS A 233 0.80 -13.28 -3.95
CA HIS A 233 -0.36 -14.13 -4.21
C HIS A 233 -1.67 -13.38 -3.95
N ASN A 234 -1.80 -12.70 -2.81
CA ASN A 234 -3.04 -12.01 -2.45
C ASN A 234 -3.27 -10.76 -3.31
N ASN A 235 -2.19 -10.05 -3.68
CA ASN A 235 -2.24 -8.94 -4.62
C ASN A 235 -2.82 -9.41 -5.97
N ASP A 236 -2.32 -10.53 -6.50
CA ASP A 236 -2.78 -11.11 -7.77
C ASP A 236 -4.23 -11.59 -7.72
N GLU A 237 -4.62 -12.32 -6.67
CA GLU A 237 -6.02 -12.75 -6.48
C GLU A 237 -6.97 -11.55 -6.36
N GLY A 238 -6.53 -10.46 -5.73
CA GLY A 238 -7.29 -9.22 -5.64
C GLY A 238 -7.54 -8.60 -7.01
N ARG A 239 -6.49 -8.43 -7.82
CA ARG A 239 -6.62 -7.92 -9.19
C ARG A 239 -7.51 -8.80 -10.06
N TYR A 240 -7.29 -10.12 -10.01
CA TYR A 240 -8.11 -11.09 -10.73
C TYR A 240 -9.60 -10.96 -10.34
N LYS A 241 -9.90 -10.79 -9.05
CA LYS A 241 -11.28 -10.61 -8.58
C LYS A 241 -11.89 -9.31 -9.11
N ALA A 242 -11.18 -8.19 -9.07
CA ALA A 242 -11.69 -6.93 -9.60
C ALA A 242 -11.97 -7.01 -11.10
N ALA A 243 -11.07 -7.63 -11.87
CA ALA A 243 -11.28 -7.87 -13.30
C ALA A 243 -12.46 -8.81 -13.57
N GLN A 244 -12.64 -9.86 -12.76
CA GLN A 244 -13.76 -10.79 -12.86
C GLN A 244 -15.10 -10.10 -12.61
N ASP A 245 -15.14 -9.18 -11.64
CA ASP A 245 -16.34 -8.43 -11.28
C ASP A 245 -16.60 -7.24 -12.20
N GLY A 246 -15.61 -6.86 -13.03
CA GLY A 246 -15.70 -5.76 -13.96
C GLY A 246 -15.69 -4.39 -13.27
N LEU A 247 -14.98 -4.26 -12.15
CA LEU A 247 -14.94 -3.01 -11.38
C LEU A 247 -14.26 -1.90 -12.17
N ASP A 248 -14.84 -0.70 -12.13
CA ASP A 248 -14.35 0.49 -12.81
C ASP A 248 -14.46 1.76 -11.93
N PRO A 249 -13.87 2.90 -12.35
CA PRO A 249 -13.84 4.11 -11.52
C PRO A 249 -15.20 4.74 -11.19
N ASN A 250 -16.30 4.29 -11.81
CA ASN A 250 -17.66 4.71 -11.48
C ASN A 250 -18.29 3.90 -10.35
N ASP A 251 -17.71 2.76 -9.97
CA ASP A 251 -18.18 1.95 -8.87
C ASP A 251 -17.87 2.59 -7.51
N HIS A 252 -18.58 2.13 -6.48
CA HIS A 252 -18.40 2.62 -5.13
C HIS A 252 -17.42 1.72 -4.36
N PHE A 253 -16.76 2.28 -3.33
CA PHE A 253 -15.95 1.47 -2.41
C PHE A 253 -16.73 0.32 -1.78
N THR A 254 -18.05 0.43 -1.62
CA THR A 254 -18.89 -0.69 -1.16
C THR A 254 -18.88 -1.89 -2.10
N ASP A 255 -18.74 -1.68 -3.42
CA ASP A 255 -18.63 -2.75 -4.41
C ASP A 255 -17.27 -3.43 -4.29
N ALA A 256 -16.18 -2.67 -4.19
CA ALA A 256 -14.85 -3.21 -3.93
C ALA A 256 -14.77 -3.98 -2.59
N ARG A 257 -15.41 -3.48 -1.52
CA ARG A 257 -15.52 -4.18 -0.22
C ARG A 257 -16.24 -5.52 -0.38
N LYS A 258 -17.35 -5.55 -1.11
CA LYS A 258 -18.10 -6.78 -1.40
C LYS A 258 -17.22 -7.79 -2.14
N SER A 259 -16.50 -7.36 -3.17
CA SER A 259 -15.56 -8.21 -3.91
C SER A 259 -14.46 -8.78 -3.01
N ALA A 260 -13.92 -7.97 -2.08
CA ALA A 260 -12.92 -8.42 -1.12
C ALA A 260 -13.46 -9.49 -0.16
N HIS A 261 -14.69 -9.32 0.35
CA HIS A 261 -15.35 -10.33 1.17
C HIS A 261 -15.60 -11.63 0.39
N GLU A 262 -16.14 -11.55 -0.82
CA GLU A 262 -16.36 -12.74 -1.65
C GLU A 262 -15.06 -13.49 -1.96
N LEU A 263 -13.97 -12.76 -2.22
CA LEU A 263 -12.66 -13.36 -2.46
C LEU A 263 -12.11 -14.07 -1.21
N TYR A 264 -12.26 -13.42 -0.05
CA TYR A 264 -11.89 -13.97 1.23
C TYR A 264 -12.70 -15.24 1.56
N GLU A 265 -14.04 -15.17 1.47
CA GLU A 265 -14.96 -16.27 1.75
C GLU A 265 -14.77 -17.44 0.77
N GLY A 266 -14.30 -17.14 -0.45
CA GLY A 266 -13.90 -18.14 -1.43
C GLY A 266 -12.65 -18.95 -1.07
N GLY A 267 -11.92 -18.59 -0.01
CA GLY A 267 -10.75 -19.33 0.48
C GLY A 267 -9.51 -19.24 -0.43
N LYS A 268 -9.50 -18.31 -1.39
CA LYS A 268 -8.42 -18.18 -2.38
C LYS A 268 -7.18 -17.49 -1.81
N LEU A 269 -7.36 -16.63 -0.81
CA LEU A 269 -6.27 -15.91 -0.16
C LEU A 269 -5.35 -16.86 0.62
N LYS A 270 -4.15 -16.36 0.96
CA LYS A 270 -3.17 -17.04 1.80
C LYS A 270 -2.73 -16.15 2.95
N TYR A 271 -2.37 -16.76 4.08
CA TYR A 271 -1.80 -16.10 5.24
C TYR A 271 -0.63 -16.93 5.80
N LEU A 272 0.19 -16.34 6.66
CA LEU A 272 1.26 -17.03 7.38
C LEU A 272 0.75 -17.57 8.71
N LYS A 273 0.61 -18.89 8.80
CA LYS A 273 0.25 -19.56 10.04
C LYS A 273 1.41 -19.51 11.03
N ASN A 274 1.08 -19.39 12.33
CA ASN A 274 2.01 -19.20 13.45
C ASN A 274 2.74 -17.85 13.46
N TRP A 275 2.28 -16.88 12.68
CA TRP A 275 2.82 -15.52 12.67
C TRP A 275 2.86 -14.89 14.06
N ASP A 276 1.78 -15.07 14.83
CA ASP A 276 1.62 -14.63 16.21
C ASP A 276 2.73 -15.14 17.15
N LYS A 277 3.20 -16.36 16.92
CA LYS A 277 4.25 -17.01 17.73
C LYS A 277 5.65 -16.70 17.25
N TYR A 278 5.82 -16.50 15.95
CA TYR A 278 7.13 -16.38 15.30
C TYR A 278 7.18 -15.17 14.36
N PRO A 279 6.93 -13.95 14.86
CA PRO A 279 6.88 -12.77 14.03
C PRO A 279 8.25 -12.58 13.35
N ARG A 280 8.23 -12.49 12.01
CA ARG A 280 9.40 -12.30 11.14
C ARG A 280 10.44 -13.44 11.15
N ASP A 281 10.16 -14.56 11.82
CA ASP A 281 10.97 -15.78 11.69
C ASP A 281 10.37 -16.64 10.56
N TRP A 282 10.64 -16.19 9.34
CA TRP A 282 10.09 -16.73 8.09
C TRP A 282 10.26 -18.25 7.93
N ASN A 283 11.25 -18.85 8.58
CA ASN A 283 11.52 -20.30 8.51
C ASN A 283 10.54 -21.14 9.35
N LYS A 284 9.77 -20.51 10.25
CA LYS A 284 8.80 -21.17 11.13
C LYS A 284 7.35 -20.89 10.75
N LEU A 285 7.15 -20.20 9.62
CA LEU A 285 5.86 -19.75 9.16
C LEU A 285 5.40 -20.59 7.98
N ASP A 286 4.17 -21.06 8.05
CA ASP A 286 3.57 -21.88 7.00
C ASP A 286 2.61 -21.03 6.16
N LEU A 287 2.92 -20.87 4.88
CA LEU A 287 2.01 -20.25 3.93
C LEU A 287 0.75 -21.13 3.76
N THR A 288 -0.37 -20.65 4.28
CA THR A 288 -1.61 -21.41 4.46
C THR A 288 -2.76 -20.74 3.73
N ARG A 289 -3.66 -21.51 3.11
CA ARG A 289 -4.88 -20.98 2.48
C ARG A 289 -5.98 -20.75 3.50
N PHE A 290 -6.81 -19.75 3.26
CA PHE A 290 -8.07 -19.60 3.97
C PHE A 290 -9.00 -20.79 3.70
N THR A 291 -9.86 -21.08 4.67
CA THR A 291 -10.87 -22.16 4.54
C THR A 291 -12.21 -21.65 4.02
N GLY A 292 -12.42 -20.33 4.05
CA GLY A 292 -13.68 -19.68 3.69
C GLY A 292 -14.76 -19.77 4.77
N LYS A 293 -14.40 -20.15 6.01
CA LYS A 293 -15.34 -20.34 7.12
C LYS A 293 -15.32 -19.15 8.07
N SER A 294 -16.38 -18.98 8.86
CA SER A 294 -16.45 -17.94 9.91
C SER A 294 -15.29 -18.00 10.90
N SER A 295 -14.74 -19.20 11.15
CA SER A 295 -13.55 -19.41 11.99
C SER A 295 -12.27 -18.77 11.42
N ASP A 296 -12.28 -18.40 10.14
CA ASP A 296 -11.20 -17.58 9.59
C ASP A 296 -11.25 -16.15 10.12
N TYR A 297 -12.44 -15.64 10.47
CA TYR A 297 -12.66 -14.36 11.17
C TYR A 297 -12.60 -14.48 12.70
N GLU A 298 -12.64 -15.69 13.25
CA GLU A 298 -12.45 -15.89 14.69
C GLU A 298 -11.04 -15.45 15.09
N ASN A 299 -11.03 -14.56 16.07
CA ASN A 299 -9.86 -13.87 16.54
C ASN A 299 -8.80 -14.83 17.09
N ASP A 300 -7.70 -14.90 16.37
CA ASP A 300 -6.37 -14.95 16.95
C ASP A 300 -6.29 -13.83 18.02
N PRO A 301 -5.92 -14.13 19.28
CA PRO A 301 -6.46 -13.57 20.55
C PRO A 301 -6.25 -12.06 20.84
N ARG A 302 -6.66 -11.19 19.93
CA ARG A 302 -6.71 -9.72 20.12
C ARG A 302 -8.11 -9.14 20.03
N TYR A 303 -9.09 -9.97 20.34
CA TYR A 303 -10.40 -9.57 20.82
C TYR A 303 -10.72 -10.36 22.08
#